data_AF-A0A1M6WSJ6-F1
#
_entry.id   AF-A0A1M6WSJ6-F1
#
_cell.length_a   1.000
_cell.length_b   1.000
_cell.length_c   1.000
_cell.angle_alpha   90.00
_cell.angle_beta   90.00
_cell.angle_gamma   90.00
#
_symmetry.space_group_name_H-M   'P 1'
#
loop_
_entity.id
_entity.type
_entity.pdbx_description
1 polymer ?
#
loop_
_entity_poly.entity_id
_entity_poly.type
_entity_poly.pdbx_seq_one_letter_code
_entity_poly.pdbx_strand_id
1 'polypeptide(L)'
;MKGKRIVEKAVKLLVIAMMFSFIFGTFTSEAAWKKTSAGYKYTVASNRYATGWKKISGKYYYFDKKGVRKSGWQTISGKKYYFGTASTGYMRTGWQTINGKKYYFGSGSAGYMRTGWQTISGKRYYFGTASTGYMRTGWQKISGKTYYFGGSKDGAMKKNTWVTSTKYVGSNGAYIPNYAQQLAAKEAAAKEAAEKAAKETAAKEATEKAAKETAAKEAAEKAAKEAAAKEAAEKAAKETAAKEAAEKAAKEAAAKEAAEKAAQEAAEKEAAEKEAAEKAAQEAAAKEAAEKAAQEAAAKEAAEKAAEEEAKKATENPDAGNTADDQNQGENEDAAYDREAAAQAFDLINEYRASQGKAALEWNEELLTVSDTRASEAESCQGHTRPDGTPWYTVSDLTDGENIAWGYQSAESLLGGWQGSAKHNANLLGGYTSAAISAHVSENGVYYWSMEFQF
;
A
#
# COMPACT_ATOMS: atom_id res chain seq x y z
N MET A 1 13.33 128.03 -15.10
CA MET A 1 12.82 126.64 -15.18
C MET A 1 13.03 125.93 -13.83
N LYS A 2 11.98 125.70 -13.03
CA LYS A 2 12.09 125.12 -11.67
C LYS A 2 11.67 123.63 -11.55
N GLY A 3 11.23 122.99 -12.65
CA GLY A 3 10.58 121.66 -12.61
C GLY A 3 11.50 120.42 -12.55
N LYS A 4 12.76 120.47 -13.01
CA LYS A 4 13.59 119.25 -13.18
C LYS A 4 14.20 118.67 -11.89
N ARG A 5 14.29 119.42 -10.78
CA ARG A 5 15.00 118.98 -9.55
C ARG A 5 14.13 118.34 -8.45
N ILE A 6 12.80 118.31 -8.62
CA ILE A 6 11.90 117.64 -7.65
C ILE A 6 11.76 116.14 -7.99
N VAL A 7 11.67 115.80 -9.27
CA VAL A 7 11.51 114.41 -9.74
C VAL A 7 12.69 113.53 -9.31
N GLU A 8 13.93 114.00 -9.41
CA GLU A 8 15.12 113.24 -8.98
C GLU A 8 15.15 112.92 -7.47
N LYS A 9 14.54 113.75 -6.62
CA LYS A 9 14.46 113.49 -5.17
C LYS A 9 13.32 112.54 -4.81
N ALA A 10 12.20 112.57 -5.54
CA ALA A 10 11.12 111.61 -5.35
C ALA A 10 11.54 110.19 -5.78
N VAL A 11 12.17 110.05 -6.95
CA VAL A 11 12.58 108.72 -7.49
C VAL A 11 13.66 108.06 -6.63
N LYS A 12 14.62 108.82 -6.08
CA LYS A 12 15.65 108.25 -5.18
C LYS A 12 15.12 107.77 -3.82
N LEU A 13 13.94 108.21 -3.39
CA LEU A 13 13.32 107.70 -2.16
C LEU A 13 12.58 106.36 -2.39
N LEU A 14 12.06 106.12 -3.59
CA LEU A 14 11.31 104.89 -3.91
C LEU A 14 12.23 103.66 -4.07
N VAL A 15 13.44 103.83 -4.60
CA VAL A 15 14.39 102.72 -4.82
C VAL A 15 14.98 102.20 -3.50
N ILE A 16 15.16 103.07 -2.50
CA ILE A 16 15.64 102.66 -1.16
C ILE A 16 14.58 101.83 -0.42
N ALA A 17 13.29 102.04 -0.73
CA ALA A 17 12.18 101.20 -0.22
C ALA A 17 12.06 99.83 -0.92
N MET A 18 12.82 99.56 -1.99
CA MET A 18 12.77 98.30 -2.76
C MET A 18 14.11 97.55 -2.86
N MET A 19 15.17 98.02 -2.19
CA MET A 19 16.46 97.32 -2.11
C MET A 19 16.86 96.83 -0.70
N PHE A 20 15.99 96.97 0.30
CA PHE A 20 15.94 95.98 1.39
C PHE A 20 14.90 94.90 1.07
N SER A 21 15.21 94.13 0.01
CA SER A 21 14.64 92.79 -0.13
C SER A 21 15.18 91.97 1.04
N PHE A 22 14.38 91.88 2.10
CA PHE A 22 14.75 91.14 3.30
C PHE A 22 14.74 89.66 2.93
N ILE A 23 15.91 89.17 2.50
CA ILE A 23 16.19 87.75 2.37
C ILE A 23 16.24 87.18 3.79
N PHE A 24 15.06 87.04 4.39
CA PHE A 24 14.70 85.86 5.17
C PHE A 24 14.71 84.65 4.22
N GLY A 25 15.89 84.37 3.65
CA GLY A 25 16.23 83.05 3.20
C GLY A 25 16.02 82.18 4.42
N THR A 26 14.99 81.34 4.37
CA THR A 26 14.61 80.52 5.50
C THR A 26 15.77 79.59 5.79
N PHE A 27 16.57 79.92 6.81
CA PHE A 27 17.58 79.05 7.38
C PHE A 27 16.85 77.87 8.05
N THR A 28 16.34 76.97 7.21
CA THR A 28 15.78 75.68 7.58
C THR A 28 16.92 74.87 8.17
N SER A 29 17.10 75.02 9.48
CA SER A 29 18.16 74.38 10.27
C SER A 29 18.19 72.88 9.96
N GLU A 30 19.14 72.46 9.13
CA GLU A 30 19.14 71.09 8.59
C GLU A 30 19.26 70.06 9.72
N ALA A 31 18.69 68.88 9.47
CA ALA A 31 18.56 67.84 10.47
C ALA A 31 19.91 67.11 10.64
N ALA A 32 20.70 67.58 11.62
CA ALA A 32 22.13 67.30 11.74
C ALA A 32 22.51 66.78 13.13
N TRP A 33 23.54 65.95 13.18
CA TRP A 33 24.14 65.50 14.44
C TRP A 33 24.96 66.63 15.09
N LYS A 34 24.77 66.84 16.39
CA LYS A 34 25.54 67.80 17.20
C LYS A 34 26.13 67.08 18.41
N LYS A 35 27.45 67.17 18.60
CA LYS A 35 28.13 66.68 19.82
C LYS A 35 28.08 67.79 20.87
N THR A 36 27.68 67.46 22.09
CA THR A 36 27.63 68.38 23.23
C THR A 36 28.36 67.76 24.43
N SER A 37 28.65 68.55 25.48
CA SER A 37 29.21 68.04 26.75
C SER A 37 28.33 66.95 27.38
N ALA A 38 27.01 67.05 27.23
CA ALA A 38 26.04 66.04 27.69
C ALA A 38 25.90 64.82 26.75
N GLY A 39 26.64 64.76 25.63
CA GLY A 39 26.55 63.70 24.63
C GLY A 39 26.01 64.17 23.28
N TYR A 40 25.61 63.22 22.42
CA TYR A 40 25.12 63.52 21.07
C TYR A 40 23.64 63.90 21.08
N LYS A 41 23.29 64.93 20.32
CA LYS A 41 21.91 65.31 19.97
C LYS A 41 21.73 65.31 18.45
N TYR A 42 20.49 65.36 18.00
CA TYR A 42 20.13 65.51 16.59
C TYR A 42 19.16 66.68 16.44
N THR A 43 19.48 67.67 15.59
CA THR A 43 18.57 68.76 15.27
C THR A 43 17.46 68.27 14.35
N VAL A 44 16.29 68.87 14.50
CA VAL A 44 15.15 68.76 13.58
C VAL A 44 14.69 70.18 13.21
N ALA A 45 13.76 70.30 12.27
CA ALA A 45 13.26 71.59 11.81
C ALA A 45 12.83 72.53 12.96
N SER A 46 13.03 73.83 12.74
CA SER A 46 12.85 74.90 13.74
C SER A 46 13.84 74.84 14.92
N ASN A 47 15.11 74.46 14.69
CA ASN A 47 16.19 74.39 15.70
C ASN A 47 15.88 73.53 16.95
N ARG A 48 14.89 72.64 16.89
CA ARG A 48 14.52 71.74 17.99
C ARG A 48 15.42 70.50 18.01
N TYR A 49 15.51 69.82 19.15
CA TYR A 49 16.21 68.53 19.27
C TYR A 49 15.23 67.35 19.22
N ALA A 50 15.65 66.25 18.59
CA ALA A 50 14.89 65.00 18.60
C ALA A 50 14.78 64.40 20.02
N THR A 51 13.59 63.92 20.38
CA THR A 51 13.28 63.22 21.63
C THR A 51 12.58 61.89 21.33
N GLY A 52 12.68 60.91 22.22
CA GLY A 52 12.06 59.59 22.05
C GLY A 52 12.71 58.78 20.92
N TRP A 53 11.93 57.90 20.29
CA TRP A 53 12.39 57.08 19.15
C TRP A 53 12.50 57.91 17.87
N LYS A 54 13.61 57.77 17.14
CA LYS A 54 13.77 58.35 15.80
C LYS A 54 14.52 57.43 14.85
N LYS A 55 14.03 57.29 13.62
CA LYS A 55 14.76 56.66 12.51
C LYS A 55 15.51 57.76 11.76
N ILE A 56 16.83 57.65 11.67
CA ILE A 56 17.72 58.64 11.03
C ILE A 56 18.68 57.85 10.13
N SER A 57 18.75 58.19 8.83
CA SER A 57 19.58 57.49 7.83
C SER A 57 19.44 55.95 7.91
N GLY A 58 18.20 55.47 7.91
CA GLY A 58 17.83 54.05 8.04
C GLY A 58 17.92 53.45 9.46
N LYS A 59 18.71 54.04 10.36
CA LYS A 59 19.04 53.49 11.69
C LYS A 59 18.12 54.03 12.78
N TYR A 60 17.75 53.20 13.75
CA TYR A 60 16.93 53.60 14.90
C TYR A 60 17.78 54.11 16.06
N TYR A 61 17.34 55.20 16.67
CA TYR A 61 17.96 55.88 17.80
C TYR A 61 16.89 56.18 18.87
N TYR A 62 17.31 56.32 20.12
CA TYR A 62 16.46 56.80 21.20
C TYR A 62 17.11 57.98 21.92
N PHE A 63 16.34 59.02 22.15
CA PHE A 63 16.75 60.26 22.79
C PHE A 63 15.90 60.50 24.05
N ASP A 64 16.49 61.02 25.12
CA ASP A 64 15.71 61.37 26.32
C ASP A 64 14.95 62.71 26.18
N LYS A 65 14.22 63.09 27.24
CA LYS A 65 13.45 64.35 27.31
C LYS A 65 14.31 65.62 27.14
N LYS A 66 15.65 65.55 27.30
CA LYS A 66 16.58 66.67 27.07
C LYS A 66 17.23 66.60 25.67
N GLY A 67 16.80 65.66 24.83
CA GLY A 67 17.29 65.44 23.47
C GLY A 67 18.66 64.76 23.38
N VAL A 68 19.12 64.10 24.46
CA VAL A 68 20.40 63.38 24.47
C VAL A 68 20.20 61.93 24.01
N ARG A 69 20.94 61.53 22.97
CA ARG A 69 20.93 60.19 22.38
C ARG A 69 21.50 59.17 23.37
N LYS A 70 20.74 58.11 23.67
CA LYS A 70 21.20 57.00 24.51
C LYS A 70 22.19 56.08 23.79
N SER A 71 22.85 55.23 24.58
CA SER A 71 23.86 54.24 24.17
C SER A 71 23.85 53.05 25.15
N GLY A 72 24.35 51.90 24.73
CA GLY A 72 24.38 50.69 25.56
C GLY A 72 22.99 50.16 25.93
N TRP A 73 22.90 49.45 27.05
CA TRP A 73 21.64 48.89 27.55
C TRP A 73 20.67 49.99 28.00
N GLN A 74 19.41 49.91 27.58
CA GLN A 74 18.33 50.81 27.97
C GLN A 74 17.03 50.02 28.18
N THR A 75 16.27 50.34 29.21
CA THR A 75 14.89 49.84 29.38
C THR A 75 13.92 50.93 28.95
N ILE A 76 13.10 50.65 27.94
CA ILE A 76 12.14 51.60 27.35
C ILE A 76 10.78 50.90 27.29
N SER A 77 9.78 51.46 27.96
CA SER A 77 8.42 50.88 28.07
C SER A 77 8.43 49.38 28.44
N GLY A 78 9.15 49.05 29.52
CA GLY A 78 9.34 47.68 30.02
C GLY A 78 10.27 46.77 29.20
N LYS A 79 10.61 47.14 27.97
CA LYS A 79 11.42 46.33 27.04
C LYS A 79 12.90 46.72 27.11
N LYS A 80 13.80 45.73 27.15
CA LYS A 80 15.25 45.95 27.10
C LYS A 80 15.74 46.07 25.66
N TYR A 81 16.50 47.12 25.39
CA TYR A 81 17.17 47.41 24.12
C TYR A 81 18.67 47.54 24.35
N TYR A 82 19.46 47.30 23.31
CA TYR A 82 20.89 47.63 23.30
C TYR A 82 21.20 48.56 22.14
N PHE A 83 21.66 49.77 22.46
CA PHE A 83 22.15 50.75 21.51
C PHE A 83 23.67 50.63 21.41
N GLY A 84 24.22 51.08 20.29
CA GLY A 84 25.67 51.12 20.07
C GLY A 84 26.43 51.96 21.10
N THR A 85 27.76 51.92 20.98
CA THR A 85 28.74 52.70 21.73
C THR A 85 28.45 54.21 21.75
N ALA A 86 29.15 54.95 22.61
CA ALA A 86 29.08 56.42 22.66
C ALA A 86 29.39 57.10 21.30
N SER A 87 30.13 56.46 20.39
CA SER A 87 30.20 56.88 18.98
C SER A 87 28.94 56.50 18.19
N THR A 88 28.63 55.21 18.09
CA THR A 88 27.62 54.69 17.15
C THR A 88 26.16 54.91 17.55
N GLY A 89 25.77 54.61 18.80
CA GLY A 89 24.47 54.90 19.41
C GLY A 89 23.18 54.40 18.74
N TYR A 90 23.23 53.72 17.59
CA TYR A 90 22.03 53.13 16.96
C TYR A 90 21.65 51.79 17.61
N MET A 91 20.35 51.49 17.61
CA MET A 91 19.77 50.24 18.11
C MET A 91 20.37 49.03 17.40
N ARG A 92 20.73 48.00 18.17
CA ARG A 92 21.20 46.71 17.64
C ARG A 92 20.06 45.72 17.50
N THR A 93 20.13 44.87 16.49
CA THR A 93 19.13 43.87 16.12
C THR A 93 19.82 42.53 15.85
N GLY A 94 19.07 41.42 15.86
CA GLY A 94 19.60 40.08 15.62
C GLY A 94 20.62 39.64 16.67
N TRP A 95 21.55 38.77 16.27
CA TRP A 95 22.61 38.26 17.14
C TRP A 95 23.62 39.33 17.52
N GLN A 96 23.91 39.47 18.81
CA GLN A 96 24.91 40.42 19.33
C GLN A 96 25.72 39.77 20.46
N THR A 97 27.05 39.90 20.42
CA THR A 97 27.92 39.51 21.55
C THR A 97 28.22 40.77 22.38
N ILE A 98 27.81 40.78 23.64
CA ILE A 98 27.97 41.91 24.56
C ILE A 98 28.62 41.36 25.84
N ASN A 99 29.79 41.88 26.20
CA ASN A 99 30.57 41.45 27.38
C ASN A 99 30.72 39.92 27.46
N GLY A 100 31.16 39.30 26.35
CA GLY A 100 31.34 37.85 26.21
C GLY A 100 30.05 37.02 26.06
N LYS A 101 28.87 37.60 26.30
CA LYS A 101 27.58 36.90 26.29
C LYS A 101 26.84 37.14 24.97
N LYS A 102 26.29 36.08 24.38
CA LYS A 102 25.43 36.16 23.18
C LYS A 102 24.00 36.53 23.57
N TYR A 103 23.44 37.51 22.88
CA TYR A 103 22.04 37.95 22.96
C TYR A 103 21.41 37.91 21.57
N TYR A 104 20.09 37.87 21.51
CA TYR A 104 19.34 38.04 20.27
C TYR A 104 18.27 39.12 20.46
N PHE A 105 18.23 40.08 19.55
CA PHE A 105 17.32 41.23 19.55
C PHE A 105 16.35 41.13 18.36
N GLY A 106 15.11 41.59 18.54
CA GLY A 106 14.12 41.63 17.46
C GLY A 106 14.63 42.36 16.21
N SER A 107 14.26 41.86 15.03
CA SER A 107 14.54 42.48 13.74
C SER A 107 13.75 43.77 13.51
N GLY A 108 14.15 44.57 12.52
CA GLY A 108 13.44 45.77 12.10
C GLY A 108 13.20 46.78 13.21
N SER A 109 11.95 47.23 13.36
CA SER A 109 11.49 48.15 14.40
C SER A 109 11.29 47.51 15.78
N ALA A 110 11.28 46.17 15.88
CA ALA A 110 11.02 45.49 17.15
C ALA A 110 12.17 45.74 18.15
N GLY A 111 13.40 45.40 17.77
CA GLY A 111 14.65 45.82 18.43
C GLY A 111 14.91 45.36 19.87
N TYR A 112 13.91 44.85 20.60
CA TYR A 112 14.04 44.44 21.99
C TYR A 112 14.68 43.06 22.13
N MET A 113 15.37 42.86 23.25
CA MET A 113 16.02 41.62 23.65
C MET A 113 14.99 40.49 23.76
N ARG A 114 15.24 39.36 23.11
CA ARG A 114 14.44 38.14 23.25
C ARG A 114 14.86 37.34 24.49
N THR A 115 13.93 36.56 25.02
CA THR A 115 14.05 35.80 26.28
C THR A 115 13.32 34.46 26.16
N GLY A 116 13.74 33.45 26.92
CA GLY A 116 13.13 32.13 26.88
C GLY A 116 13.37 31.38 25.56
N TRP A 117 12.46 30.46 25.22
CA TRP A 117 12.52 29.69 23.98
C TRP A 117 12.36 30.58 22.74
N GLN A 118 13.25 30.43 21.76
CA GLN A 118 13.18 31.12 20.47
C GLN A 118 13.61 30.16 19.35
N THR A 119 12.91 30.16 18.21
CA THR A 119 13.36 29.50 16.98
C THR A 119 14.00 30.55 16.07
N ILE A 120 15.23 30.32 15.64
CA ILE A 120 16.01 31.24 14.80
C ILE A 120 16.66 30.41 13.70
N SER A 121 16.30 30.67 12.44
CA SER A 121 16.82 29.94 11.26
C SER A 121 16.71 28.41 11.41
N GLY A 122 15.51 27.92 11.73
CA GLY A 122 15.21 26.50 11.95
C GLY A 122 15.73 25.91 13.27
N LYS A 123 16.67 26.57 13.96
CA LYS A 123 17.28 26.06 15.20
C LYS A 123 16.58 26.62 16.44
N ARG A 124 16.31 25.75 17.42
CA ARG A 124 15.77 26.15 18.74
C ARG A 124 16.89 26.60 19.67
N TYR A 125 16.66 27.72 20.34
CA TYR A 125 17.53 28.33 21.34
C TYR A 125 16.74 28.61 22.62
N TYR A 126 17.46 28.73 23.74
CA TYR A 126 16.89 29.25 24.98
C TYR A 126 17.72 30.41 25.51
N PHE A 127 17.08 31.56 25.67
CA PHE A 127 17.65 32.78 26.23
C PHE A 127 17.23 32.92 27.69
N GLY A 128 18.04 33.63 28.48
CA GLY A 128 17.71 33.93 29.87
C GLY A 128 16.39 34.69 30.06
N THR A 129 15.96 34.77 31.31
CA THR A 129 14.86 35.60 31.80
C THR A 129 15.06 37.09 31.49
N ALA A 130 14.04 37.94 31.68
CA ALA A 130 14.12 39.38 31.48
C ALA A 130 15.28 40.07 32.26
N SER A 131 15.73 39.51 33.39
CA SER A 131 16.93 39.96 34.09
C SER A 131 18.22 39.62 33.33
N THR A 132 18.36 38.38 32.84
CA THR A 132 19.62 37.83 32.28
C THR A 132 19.73 37.90 30.76
N GLY A 133 18.72 37.47 30.00
CA GLY A 133 18.59 37.65 28.54
C GLY A 133 19.58 36.95 27.61
N TYR A 134 20.73 36.48 28.10
CA TYR A 134 21.74 35.83 27.24
C TYR A 134 21.39 34.38 26.92
N MET A 135 21.84 33.93 25.75
CA MET A 135 21.74 32.56 25.25
C MET A 135 22.34 31.56 26.24
N ARG A 136 21.62 30.47 26.53
CA ARG A 136 22.10 29.39 27.38
C ARG A 136 22.81 28.32 26.55
N THR A 137 23.70 27.58 27.21
CA THR A 137 24.61 26.58 26.62
C THR A 137 24.79 25.43 27.61
N GLY A 138 25.11 24.23 27.12
CA GLY A 138 25.25 23.04 27.95
C GLY A 138 23.90 22.54 28.49
N TRP A 139 23.96 21.75 29.56
CA TRP A 139 22.76 21.23 30.24
C TRP A 139 22.01 22.35 30.96
N GLN A 140 20.68 22.43 30.79
CA GLN A 140 19.79 23.38 31.46
C GLN A 140 18.48 22.69 31.87
N LYS A 141 18.00 22.91 33.10
CA LYS A 141 16.65 22.50 33.53
C LYS A 141 15.67 23.65 33.29
N ILE A 142 14.64 23.41 32.49
CA ILE A 142 13.66 24.40 32.03
C ILE A 142 12.27 23.78 32.21
N SER A 143 11.41 24.39 33.04
CA SER A 143 10.05 23.90 33.34
C SER A 143 10.02 22.40 33.67
N GLY A 144 10.83 21.99 34.65
CA GLY A 144 10.96 20.60 35.10
C GLY A 144 11.84 19.71 34.21
N LYS A 145 11.78 19.88 32.89
CA LYS A 145 12.52 19.05 31.90
C LYS A 145 13.97 19.52 31.73
N THR A 146 14.88 18.59 31.44
CA THR A 146 16.31 18.88 31.24
C THR A 146 16.65 18.82 29.75
N TYR A 147 17.35 19.82 29.25
CA TYR A 147 17.73 19.98 27.83
C TYR A 147 19.24 20.21 27.69
N TYR A 148 19.81 19.88 26.53
CA TYR A 148 21.18 20.26 26.18
C TYR A 148 21.23 21.24 25.01
N PHE A 149 21.98 22.33 25.19
CA PHE A 149 22.27 23.32 24.17
C PHE A 149 23.76 23.26 23.79
N GLY A 150 24.10 23.46 22.52
CA GLY A 150 25.48 23.46 22.06
C GLY A 150 26.37 24.49 22.77
N GLY A 151 27.69 24.34 22.63
CA GLY A 151 28.68 25.28 23.19
C GLY A 151 28.54 26.70 22.64
N SER A 152 29.32 27.65 23.18
CA SER A 152 29.20 29.10 22.91
C SER A 152 29.19 29.51 21.43
N LYS A 153 29.82 28.73 20.54
CA LYS A 153 29.77 28.92 19.08
C LYS A 153 28.39 28.54 18.48
N ASP A 154 27.84 27.39 18.87
CA ASP A 154 26.59 26.80 18.33
C ASP A 154 25.33 27.30 19.06
N GLY A 155 25.19 26.98 20.35
CA GLY A 155 24.05 27.36 21.20
C GLY A 155 22.71 26.68 20.91
N ALA A 156 22.57 25.96 19.80
CA ALA A 156 21.32 25.31 19.43
C ALA A 156 21.00 24.11 20.34
N MET A 157 19.71 23.91 20.64
CA MET A 157 19.20 22.73 21.34
C MET A 157 19.50 21.46 20.52
N LYS A 158 20.03 20.42 21.15
CA LYS A 158 20.18 19.10 20.55
C LYS A 158 18.88 18.28 20.70
N LYS A 159 18.60 17.42 19.72
CA LYS A 159 17.49 16.45 19.70
C LYS A 159 17.90 15.19 18.94
N ASN A 160 17.23 14.07 19.17
CA ASN A 160 17.49 12.75 18.56
C ASN A 160 18.99 12.34 18.58
N THR A 161 19.70 12.57 19.70
CA THR A 161 21.15 12.35 19.71
C THR A 161 21.73 12.09 21.10
N TRP A 162 22.87 11.39 21.12
CA TRP A 162 23.73 11.26 22.29
C TRP A 162 24.53 12.55 22.51
N VAL A 163 24.46 13.10 23.72
CA VAL A 163 25.24 14.26 24.18
C VAL A 163 26.52 13.81 24.87
N THR A 164 26.47 12.66 25.53
CA THR A 164 27.61 11.86 26.02
C THR A 164 27.28 10.38 25.76
N SER A 165 28.24 9.47 25.93
CA SER A 165 28.03 8.01 25.86
C SER A 165 26.94 7.46 26.80
N THR A 166 26.46 8.27 27.74
CA THR A 166 25.47 7.89 28.77
C THR A 166 24.23 8.78 28.79
N LYS A 167 24.14 9.79 27.92
CA LYS A 167 23.03 10.78 27.95
C LYS A 167 22.46 11.07 26.57
N TYR A 168 21.26 10.56 26.33
CA TYR A 168 20.48 10.80 25.11
C TYR A 168 19.47 11.95 25.30
N VAL A 169 19.22 12.72 24.23
CA VAL A 169 18.11 13.67 24.15
C VAL A 169 17.16 13.28 23.01
N GLY A 170 15.87 13.16 23.31
CA GLY A 170 14.84 12.69 22.38
C GLY A 170 14.42 13.74 21.33
N SER A 171 13.31 13.47 20.63
CA SER A 171 12.79 14.30 19.51
C SER A 171 12.42 15.72 19.91
N ASN A 172 11.86 15.88 21.11
CA ASN A 172 11.56 17.18 21.72
C ASN A 172 12.80 17.86 22.39
N GLY A 173 13.98 17.22 22.33
CA GLY A 173 15.24 17.70 22.92
C GLY A 173 15.40 17.49 24.43
N ALA A 174 14.42 16.89 25.11
CA ALA A 174 14.54 16.56 26.52
C ALA A 174 15.45 15.34 26.73
N TYR A 175 16.22 15.37 27.82
CA TYR A 175 17.00 14.26 28.33
C TYR A 175 16.09 13.09 28.70
N ILE A 176 16.43 11.90 28.20
CA ILE A 176 15.78 10.64 28.61
C ILE A 176 16.73 9.92 29.58
N PRO A 177 16.39 9.83 30.88
CA PRO A 177 17.18 9.06 31.84
C PRO A 177 17.27 7.60 31.42
N ASN A 178 18.44 6.98 31.61
CA ASN A 178 18.68 5.55 31.45
C ASN A 178 18.34 4.99 30.05
N TYR A 179 18.29 5.83 29.01
CA TYR A 179 17.91 5.43 27.64
C TYR A 179 18.74 4.26 27.07
N ALA A 180 20.03 4.18 27.39
CA ALA A 180 20.88 3.05 26.98
C ALA A 180 20.39 1.70 27.55
N GLN A 181 19.95 1.71 28.82
CA GLN A 181 19.44 0.52 29.50
C GLN A 181 18.04 0.15 29.00
N GLN A 182 17.21 1.14 28.70
CA GLN A 182 15.88 0.94 28.08
C GLN A 182 16.00 0.36 26.66
N LEU A 183 16.96 0.85 25.86
CA LEU A 183 17.22 0.35 24.52
C LEU A 183 17.72 -1.10 24.56
N ALA A 184 18.74 -1.39 25.37
CA ALA A 184 19.25 -2.75 25.54
C ALA A 184 18.19 -3.73 26.10
N ALA A 185 17.30 -3.27 26.99
CA ALA A 185 16.18 -4.08 27.48
C ALA A 185 15.15 -4.35 26.37
N LYS A 186 14.84 -3.37 25.50
CA LYS A 186 13.96 -3.57 24.34
C LYS A 186 14.58 -4.55 23.33
N GLU A 187 15.87 -4.43 23.06
CA GLU A 187 16.61 -5.34 22.18
C GLU A 187 16.66 -6.77 22.74
N ALA A 188 16.88 -6.94 24.05
CA ALA A 188 16.84 -8.24 24.71
C ALA A 188 15.43 -8.87 24.66
N ALA A 189 14.39 -8.11 24.99
CA ALA A 189 13.00 -8.60 24.94
C ALA A 189 12.55 -8.96 23.52
N ALA A 190 12.97 -8.19 22.51
CA ALA A 190 12.72 -8.51 21.10
C ALA A 190 13.42 -9.81 20.67
N LYS A 191 14.66 -10.05 21.14
CA LYS A 191 15.38 -11.30 20.89
C LYS A 191 14.69 -12.49 21.56
N GLU A 192 14.25 -12.35 22.82
CA GLU A 192 13.54 -13.40 23.55
C GLU A 192 12.20 -13.75 22.88
N ALA A 193 11.44 -12.74 22.45
CA ALA A 193 10.20 -12.93 21.70
C ALA A 193 10.43 -13.65 20.35
N ALA A 194 11.49 -13.27 19.61
CA ALA A 194 11.86 -13.95 18.37
C ALA A 194 12.30 -15.41 18.60
N GLU A 195 13.05 -15.69 19.66
CA GLU A 195 13.45 -17.06 20.02
C GLU A 195 12.24 -17.91 20.44
N LYS A 196 11.27 -17.34 21.16
CA LYS A 196 10.01 -18.00 21.50
C LYS A 196 9.19 -18.31 20.23
N ALA A 197 9.01 -17.33 19.34
CA ALA A 197 8.26 -17.50 18.10
C ALA A 197 8.89 -18.59 17.22
N ALA A 198 10.22 -18.59 17.05
CA ALA A 198 10.93 -19.62 16.28
C ALA A 198 10.73 -21.03 16.85
N LYS A 199 10.73 -21.19 18.18
CA LYS A 199 10.43 -22.48 18.85
C LYS A 199 8.98 -22.91 18.64
N GLU A 200 8.03 -21.98 18.63
CA GLU A 200 6.62 -22.27 18.39
C GLU A 200 6.36 -22.69 16.94
N THR A 201 6.96 -22.01 15.96
CA THR A 201 6.91 -22.41 14.54
C THR A 201 7.53 -23.79 14.33
N ALA A 202 8.73 -24.04 14.85
CA ALA A 202 9.38 -25.34 14.72
C ALA A 202 8.57 -26.49 15.39
N ALA A 203 7.85 -26.21 16.49
CA ALA A 203 6.94 -27.17 17.10
C ALA A 203 5.71 -27.45 16.21
N LYS A 204 5.11 -26.40 15.63
CA LYS A 204 3.99 -26.52 14.68
C LYS A 204 4.38 -27.33 13.44
N GLU A 205 5.48 -26.99 12.79
CA GLU A 205 6.05 -27.72 11.65
C GLU A 205 6.31 -29.21 11.97
N ALA A 206 6.87 -29.50 13.15
CA ALA A 206 7.10 -30.87 13.59
C ALA A 206 5.79 -31.65 13.79
N THR A 207 4.75 -31.04 14.39
CA THR A 207 3.44 -31.68 14.54
C THR A 207 2.71 -31.87 13.20
N GLU A 208 2.79 -30.91 12.29
CA GLU A 208 2.17 -31.00 10.96
C GLU A 208 2.86 -32.09 10.11
N LYS A 209 4.18 -32.16 10.16
CA LYS A 209 4.95 -33.23 9.49
C LYS A 209 4.57 -34.61 10.03
N ALA A 210 4.44 -34.77 11.36
CA ALA A 210 4.03 -36.02 11.98
C ALA A 210 2.59 -36.43 11.60
N ALA A 211 1.67 -35.47 11.53
CA ALA A 211 0.29 -35.69 11.07
C ALA A 211 0.25 -36.12 9.59
N LYS A 212 1.00 -35.43 8.71
CA LYS A 212 1.13 -35.77 7.29
C LYS A 212 1.75 -37.17 7.08
N GLU A 213 2.77 -37.54 7.86
CA GLU A 213 3.38 -38.87 7.78
C GLU A 213 2.43 -39.98 8.26
N THR A 214 1.60 -39.71 9.27
CA THR A 214 0.57 -40.65 9.75
C THR A 214 -0.53 -40.85 8.71
N ALA A 215 -1.10 -39.75 8.20
CA ALA A 215 -2.15 -39.79 7.17
C ALA A 215 -1.68 -40.48 5.88
N ALA A 216 -0.40 -40.29 5.48
CA ALA A 216 0.19 -40.99 4.34
C ALA A 216 0.28 -42.52 4.57
N LYS A 217 0.60 -42.97 5.80
CA LYS A 217 0.64 -44.40 6.15
C LYS A 217 -0.76 -45.02 6.15
N GLU A 218 -1.74 -44.35 6.75
CA GLU A 218 -3.14 -44.80 6.77
C GLU A 218 -3.73 -44.89 5.35
N ALA A 219 -3.46 -43.89 4.50
CA ALA A 219 -3.87 -43.90 3.09
C ALA A 219 -3.21 -45.04 2.30
N ALA A 220 -1.91 -45.29 2.51
CA ALA A 220 -1.20 -46.40 1.88
C ALA A 220 -1.72 -47.78 2.34
N GLU A 221 -2.00 -47.95 3.64
CA GLU A 221 -2.58 -49.18 4.18
C GLU A 221 -3.99 -49.43 3.62
N LYS A 222 -4.82 -48.38 3.53
CA LYS A 222 -6.16 -48.46 2.92
C LYS A 222 -6.05 -48.86 1.43
N ALA A 223 -5.20 -48.19 0.66
CA ALA A 223 -5.01 -48.50 -0.76
C ALA A 223 -4.51 -49.94 -0.98
N ALA A 224 -3.61 -50.45 -0.13
CA ALA A 224 -3.16 -51.83 -0.18
C ALA A 224 -4.29 -52.83 0.11
N LYS A 225 -5.16 -52.54 1.09
CA LYS A 225 -6.35 -53.38 1.39
C LYS A 225 -7.36 -53.37 0.26
N GLU A 226 -7.65 -52.21 -0.34
CA GLU A 226 -8.57 -52.09 -1.49
C GLU A 226 -8.02 -52.81 -2.74
N ALA A 227 -6.71 -52.72 -3.00
CA ALA A 227 -6.05 -53.45 -4.08
C ALA A 227 -6.14 -54.98 -3.88
N ALA A 228 -5.80 -55.47 -2.68
CA ALA A 228 -5.89 -56.90 -2.36
C ALA A 228 -7.33 -57.44 -2.42
N ALA A 229 -8.31 -56.65 -1.97
CA ALA A 229 -9.74 -57.00 -2.08
C ALA A 229 -10.19 -57.07 -3.55
N LYS A 230 -9.72 -56.15 -4.40
CA LYS A 230 -10.02 -56.15 -5.85
C LYS A 230 -9.38 -57.35 -6.56
N GLU A 231 -8.12 -57.69 -6.25
CA GLU A 231 -7.46 -58.87 -6.81
C GLU A 231 -8.17 -60.17 -6.40
N ALA A 232 -8.56 -60.29 -5.13
CA ALA A 232 -9.34 -61.43 -4.63
C ALA A 232 -10.71 -61.55 -5.32
N ALA A 233 -11.41 -60.42 -5.54
CA ALA A 233 -12.69 -60.40 -6.25
C ALA A 233 -12.53 -60.76 -7.74
N GLU A 234 -11.50 -60.26 -8.41
CA GLU A 234 -11.21 -60.61 -9.82
C GLU A 234 -10.86 -62.09 -9.96
N LYS A 235 -10.08 -62.65 -9.02
CA LYS A 235 -9.75 -64.08 -8.99
C LYS A 235 -11.00 -64.94 -8.77
N ALA A 236 -11.87 -64.55 -7.83
CA ALA A 236 -13.14 -65.26 -7.59
C ALA A 236 -14.07 -65.20 -8.82
N ALA A 237 -14.19 -64.04 -9.48
CA ALA A 237 -14.99 -63.88 -10.69
C ALA A 237 -14.48 -64.78 -11.84
N LYS A 238 -13.15 -64.85 -12.04
CA LYS A 238 -12.53 -65.77 -13.03
C LYS A 238 -12.79 -67.24 -12.69
N GLU A 239 -12.76 -67.62 -11.42
CA GLU A 239 -13.04 -69.00 -11.00
C GLU A 239 -14.52 -69.38 -11.21
N THR A 240 -15.46 -68.47 -10.93
CA THR A 240 -16.89 -68.65 -11.23
C THR A 240 -17.12 -68.79 -12.73
N ALA A 241 -16.61 -67.86 -13.55
CA ALA A 241 -16.76 -67.90 -15.01
C ALA A 241 -16.16 -69.18 -15.62
N ALA A 242 -15.04 -69.70 -15.07
CA ALA A 242 -14.46 -70.97 -15.49
C ALA A 242 -15.37 -72.17 -15.15
N LYS A 243 -16.06 -72.16 -14.00
CA LYS A 243 -17.04 -73.20 -13.63
C LYS A 243 -18.28 -73.15 -14.52
N GLU A 244 -18.83 -71.96 -14.77
CA GLU A 244 -19.98 -71.77 -15.67
C GLU A 244 -19.67 -72.22 -17.11
N ALA A 245 -18.47 -71.88 -17.61
CA ALA A 245 -18.01 -72.33 -18.93
C ALA A 245 -17.84 -73.86 -18.99
N ALA A 246 -17.29 -74.48 -17.94
CA ALA A 246 -17.17 -75.94 -17.86
C ALA A 246 -18.53 -76.65 -17.78
N GLU A 247 -19.49 -76.11 -17.01
CA GLU A 247 -20.84 -76.64 -16.91
C GLU A 247 -21.59 -76.52 -18.26
N LYS A 248 -21.44 -75.38 -18.96
CA LYS A 248 -21.99 -75.21 -20.31
C LYS A 248 -21.38 -76.21 -21.30
N ALA A 249 -20.07 -76.38 -21.30
CA ALA A 249 -19.39 -77.33 -22.17
C ALA A 249 -19.83 -78.78 -21.89
N ALA A 250 -20.03 -79.15 -20.62
CA ALA A 250 -20.55 -80.47 -20.24
C ALA A 250 -22.00 -80.69 -20.73
N LYS A 251 -22.87 -79.66 -20.64
CA LYS A 251 -24.23 -79.71 -21.18
C LYS A 251 -24.26 -79.80 -22.71
N GLU A 252 -23.41 -79.05 -23.41
CA GLU A 252 -23.29 -79.12 -24.88
C GLU A 252 -22.74 -80.49 -25.34
N ALA A 253 -21.79 -81.08 -24.61
CA ALA A 253 -21.29 -82.43 -24.86
C ALA A 253 -22.39 -83.50 -24.67
N ALA A 254 -23.10 -83.47 -23.54
CA ALA A 254 -24.19 -84.42 -23.26
C ALA A 254 -25.36 -84.27 -24.26
N ALA A 255 -25.68 -83.05 -24.68
CA ALA A 255 -26.69 -82.81 -25.72
C ALA A 255 -26.25 -83.36 -27.09
N LYS A 256 -24.95 -83.24 -27.44
CA LYS A 256 -24.40 -83.84 -28.66
C LYS A 256 -24.44 -85.37 -28.60
N GLU A 257 -24.03 -85.98 -27.50
CA GLU A 257 -24.07 -87.43 -27.30
C GLU A 257 -25.50 -87.99 -27.40
N ALA A 258 -26.48 -87.29 -26.80
CA ALA A 258 -27.89 -87.64 -26.91
C ALA A 258 -28.42 -87.52 -28.36
N ALA A 259 -28.02 -86.49 -29.10
CA ALA A 259 -28.39 -86.32 -30.51
C ALA A 259 -27.72 -87.36 -31.43
N GLU A 260 -26.47 -87.72 -31.17
CA GLU A 260 -25.71 -88.74 -31.91
C GLU A 260 -26.30 -90.14 -31.67
N LYS A 261 -26.72 -90.45 -30.44
CA LYS A 261 -27.48 -91.67 -30.12
C LYS A 261 -28.87 -91.69 -30.78
N ALA A 262 -29.60 -90.59 -30.76
CA ALA A 262 -30.91 -90.49 -31.43
C ALA A 262 -30.79 -90.65 -32.96
N ALA A 263 -29.69 -90.18 -33.56
CA ALA A 263 -29.39 -90.40 -34.97
C ALA A 263 -29.05 -91.87 -35.28
N GLN A 264 -28.37 -92.58 -34.37
CA GLN A 264 -28.15 -94.04 -34.50
C GLN A 264 -29.47 -94.81 -34.40
N GLU A 265 -30.30 -94.55 -33.39
CA GLU A 265 -31.62 -95.20 -33.23
C GLU A 265 -32.54 -94.93 -34.44
N ALA A 266 -32.47 -93.74 -35.04
CA ALA A 266 -33.18 -93.43 -36.29
C ALA A 266 -32.63 -94.19 -37.50
N ALA A 267 -31.30 -94.32 -37.64
CA ALA A 267 -30.66 -95.05 -38.72
C ALA A 267 -30.88 -96.57 -38.63
N GLU A 268 -30.87 -97.14 -37.43
CA GLU A 268 -31.25 -98.55 -37.20
C GLU A 268 -32.72 -98.80 -37.57
N LYS A 269 -33.61 -97.86 -37.25
CA LYS A 269 -35.03 -97.91 -37.66
C LYS A 269 -35.21 -97.82 -39.17
N GLU A 270 -34.47 -96.93 -39.86
CA GLU A 270 -34.48 -96.85 -41.33
C GLU A 270 -33.92 -98.14 -41.97
N ALA A 271 -32.87 -98.73 -41.39
CA ALA A 271 -32.30 -100.00 -41.84
C ALA A 271 -33.30 -101.16 -41.67
N ALA A 272 -34.00 -101.24 -40.54
CA ALA A 272 -35.05 -102.25 -40.31
C ALA A 272 -36.26 -102.05 -41.23
N GLU A 273 -36.66 -100.81 -41.53
CA GLU A 273 -37.70 -100.50 -42.51
C GLU A 273 -37.27 -100.86 -43.95
N LYS A 274 -35.98 -100.69 -44.29
CA LYS A 274 -35.39 -101.19 -45.55
C LYS A 274 -35.35 -102.71 -45.62
N GLU A 275 -34.95 -103.41 -44.56
CA GLU A 275 -34.96 -104.89 -44.53
C GLU A 275 -36.39 -105.43 -44.67
N ALA A 276 -37.37 -104.80 -44.00
CA ALA A 276 -38.78 -105.14 -44.16
C ALA A 276 -39.30 -104.86 -45.58
N ALA A 277 -38.90 -103.75 -46.20
CA ALA A 277 -39.25 -103.42 -47.58
C ALA A 277 -38.58 -104.35 -48.60
N GLU A 278 -37.32 -104.75 -48.39
CA GLU A 278 -36.62 -105.73 -49.22
C GLU A 278 -37.28 -107.11 -49.09
N LYS A 279 -37.65 -107.52 -47.88
CA LYS A 279 -38.38 -108.78 -47.65
C LYS A 279 -39.76 -108.78 -48.31
N ALA A 280 -40.48 -107.66 -48.26
CA ALA A 280 -41.73 -107.48 -49.00
C ALA A 280 -41.51 -107.48 -50.53
N ALA A 281 -40.38 -106.94 -51.01
CA ALA A 281 -39.99 -107.00 -52.42
C ALA A 281 -39.60 -108.43 -52.85
N GLN A 282 -39.01 -109.24 -51.96
CA GLN A 282 -38.75 -110.66 -52.21
C GLN A 282 -40.04 -111.49 -52.23
N GLU A 283 -41.02 -111.21 -51.37
CA GLU A 283 -42.38 -111.79 -51.50
C GLU A 283 -43.09 -111.35 -52.78
N ALA A 284 -42.95 -110.07 -53.17
CA ALA A 284 -43.50 -109.56 -54.43
C ALA A 284 -42.84 -110.24 -55.65
N ALA A 285 -41.51 -110.41 -55.65
CA ALA A 285 -40.78 -111.11 -56.71
C ALA A 285 -41.13 -112.60 -56.79
N ALA A 286 -41.36 -113.27 -55.64
CA ALA A 286 -41.86 -114.64 -55.59
C ALA A 286 -43.28 -114.76 -56.19
N LYS A 287 -44.09 -113.69 -56.10
CA LYS A 287 -45.42 -113.61 -56.71
C LYS A 287 -45.35 -113.28 -58.21
N GLU A 288 -44.49 -112.33 -58.61
CA GLU A 288 -44.25 -111.97 -60.01
C GLU A 288 -43.70 -113.16 -60.83
N ALA A 289 -42.86 -114.00 -60.20
CA ALA A 289 -42.38 -115.25 -60.79
C ALA A 289 -43.50 -116.29 -61.08
N ALA A 290 -44.66 -116.18 -60.43
CA ALA A 290 -45.83 -117.01 -60.69
C ALA A 290 -46.83 -116.36 -61.68
N GLU A 291 -46.84 -115.02 -61.77
CA GLU A 291 -47.83 -114.27 -62.56
C GLU A 291 -47.34 -113.93 -63.98
N LYS A 292 -46.03 -114.07 -64.26
CA LYS A 292 -45.41 -113.91 -65.60
C LYS A 292 -45.70 -115.06 -66.58
N ALA A 293 -46.94 -115.55 -66.57
CA ALA A 293 -47.49 -116.53 -67.50
C ALA A 293 -48.71 -116.00 -68.29
N ALA A 294 -49.17 -114.77 -68.03
CA ALA A 294 -50.35 -114.21 -68.69
C ALA A 294 -50.22 -112.70 -69.01
N GLN A 295 -49.97 -112.40 -70.30
CA GLN A 295 -50.33 -111.16 -71.03
C GLN A 295 -49.67 -109.83 -70.54
N GLU A 296 -49.03 -109.00 -71.37
CA GLU A 296 -49.46 -108.33 -72.62
C GLU A 296 -50.67 -107.38 -72.47
N ALA A 297 -50.45 -106.11 -72.10
CA ALA A 297 -51.03 -104.92 -72.77
C ALA A 297 -50.68 -103.55 -72.12
N ALA A 298 -50.67 -102.51 -72.98
CA ALA A 298 -51.00 -101.09 -72.74
C ALA A 298 -50.15 -100.18 -71.79
N ALA A 299 -49.78 -99.02 -72.33
CA ALA A 299 -48.76 -98.07 -71.90
C ALA A 299 -49.28 -96.76 -71.21
N LYS A 300 -48.32 -95.88 -70.80
CA LYS A 300 -48.44 -94.40 -70.52
C LYS A 300 -49.15 -93.97 -69.20
N GLU A 301 -48.94 -92.81 -68.52
CA GLU A 301 -48.09 -91.59 -68.66
C GLU A 301 -47.90 -90.80 -67.29
N ALA A 302 -47.41 -89.54 -67.25
CA ALA A 302 -47.00 -88.68 -66.07
C ALA A 302 -48.12 -87.75 -65.46
N ALA A 303 -48.07 -87.07 -64.28
CA ALA A 303 -47.08 -86.50 -63.31
C ALA A 303 -46.53 -85.06 -63.65
N GLU A 304 -46.15 -84.10 -62.75
CA GLU A 304 -45.86 -84.03 -61.27
C GLU A 304 -45.84 -82.55 -60.70
N LYS A 305 -45.81 -82.32 -59.35
CA LYS A 305 -45.50 -81.04 -58.55
C LYS A 305 -46.44 -79.79 -58.70
N ALA A 306 -46.50 -78.67 -57.90
CA ALA A 306 -45.87 -78.03 -56.68
C ALA A 306 -44.83 -76.86 -56.88
N ALA A 307 -44.67 -75.75 -56.09
CA ALA A 307 -45.45 -74.99 -55.03
C ALA A 307 -44.76 -73.62 -54.55
N GLU A 308 -45.34 -72.86 -53.58
CA GLU A 308 -44.84 -71.69 -52.72
C GLU A 308 -44.47 -70.28 -53.33
N GLU A 309 -44.26 -69.09 -52.66
CA GLU A 309 -44.07 -68.61 -51.24
C GLU A 309 -44.79 -67.24 -50.85
N GLU A 310 -44.12 -66.17 -50.31
CA GLU A 310 -44.73 -65.02 -49.54
C GLU A 310 -44.13 -63.56 -49.79
N ALA A 311 -44.07 -62.63 -48.79
CA ALA A 311 -43.90 -61.15 -48.89
C ALA A 311 -42.94 -60.46 -47.83
N LYS A 312 -43.33 -59.34 -47.14
CA LYS A 312 -42.63 -58.47 -46.08
C LYS A 312 -42.02 -57.10 -46.60
N LYS A 313 -41.70 -55.97 -45.89
CA LYS A 313 -42.01 -55.29 -44.55
C LYS A 313 -41.24 -53.90 -44.40
N ALA A 314 -41.70 -52.93 -43.55
CA ALA A 314 -40.94 -51.82 -42.81
C ALA A 314 -40.79 -50.36 -43.42
N THR A 315 -40.42 -49.20 -42.76
CA THR A 315 -40.38 -48.63 -41.34
C THR A 315 -40.00 -47.09 -41.21
N GLU A 316 -40.35 -46.43 -40.07
CA GLU A 316 -39.59 -45.41 -39.24
C GLU A 316 -39.59 -43.81 -39.39
N ASN A 317 -39.01 -43.08 -38.38
CA ASN A 317 -39.14 -41.61 -37.96
C ASN A 317 -37.89 -41.18 -37.04
N PRO A 318 -37.72 -40.08 -36.19
CA PRO A 318 -38.42 -38.79 -35.79
C PRO A 318 -37.47 -37.52 -35.55
N ASP A 319 -37.87 -36.45 -34.77
CA ASP A 319 -37.08 -35.59 -33.77
C ASP A 319 -37.49 -34.06 -33.53
N ALA A 320 -37.20 -33.42 -32.35
CA ALA A 320 -37.24 -31.96 -31.94
C ALA A 320 -36.85 -31.73 -30.42
N GLY A 321 -36.54 -30.55 -29.76
CA GLY A 321 -36.43 -29.08 -30.00
C GLY A 321 -36.21 -28.25 -28.66
N ASN A 322 -35.86 -26.92 -28.62
CA ASN A 322 -35.56 -26.15 -27.34
C ASN A 322 -35.67 -24.56 -27.36
N THR A 323 -35.73 -23.85 -26.20
CA THR A 323 -35.78 -22.35 -25.98
C THR A 323 -35.10 -21.84 -24.66
N ALA A 324 -35.15 -20.54 -24.28
CA ALA A 324 -34.25 -19.88 -23.28
C ALA A 324 -34.84 -18.67 -22.43
N ASP A 325 -33.98 -18.07 -21.57
CA ASP A 325 -33.86 -16.62 -21.16
C ASP A 325 -34.25 -16.10 -19.72
N ASP A 326 -33.71 -14.90 -19.36
CA ASP A 326 -34.04 -13.87 -18.30
C ASP A 326 -32.96 -13.48 -17.22
N GLN A 327 -33.07 -12.27 -16.59
CA GLN A 327 -31.96 -11.45 -16.02
C GLN A 327 -32.18 -10.74 -14.63
N ASN A 328 -31.21 -9.87 -14.23
CA ASN A 328 -31.32 -8.63 -13.39
C ASN A 328 -31.18 -8.75 -11.82
N GLN A 329 -30.80 -7.75 -10.98
CA GLN A 329 -30.46 -6.30 -11.13
C GLN A 329 -29.69 -5.67 -9.90
N GLY A 330 -28.87 -4.62 -10.10
CA GLY A 330 -28.63 -3.47 -9.17
C GLY A 330 -27.64 -3.57 -7.99
N GLU A 331 -27.08 -2.49 -7.37
CA GLU A 331 -26.95 -1.04 -7.72
C GLU A 331 -25.73 -0.36 -7.01
N ASN A 332 -24.98 0.47 -7.77
CA ASN A 332 -24.27 1.75 -7.46
C ASN A 332 -23.65 2.10 -6.06
N GLU A 333 -22.34 2.40 -6.00
CA GLU A 333 -21.68 3.22 -4.95
C GLU A 333 -20.43 3.98 -5.49
N ASP A 334 -19.73 4.77 -4.66
CA ASP A 334 -18.88 5.93 -5.02
C ASP A 334 -17.86 5.77 -6.18
N ALA A 335 -18.11 6.45 -7.31
CA ALA A 335 -17.58 6.09 -8.64
C ALA A 335 -16.11 6.47 -8.96
N ALA A 336 -15.28 6.78 -7.96
CA ALA A 336 -13.87 7.14 -8.14
C ALA A 336 -12.88 6.07 -7.65
N TYR A 337 -13.33 5.10 -6.84
CA TYR A 337 -12.45 4.12 -6.19
C TYR A 337 -12.96 2.68 -6.39
N ASP A 338 -12.10 1.81 -6.91
CA ASP A 338 -12.37 0.38 -6.96
C ASP A 338 -12.10 -0.24 -5.57
N ARG A 339 -13.18 -0.35 -4.77
CA ARG A 339 -13.12 -0.93 -3.43
C ARG A 339 -12.92 -2.45 -3.44
N GLU A 340 -13.34 -3.14 -4.50
CA GLU A 340 -13.17 -4.59 -4.58
C GLU A 340 -11.70 -4.93 -4.91
N ALA A 341 -11.11 -4.30 -5.92
CA ALA A 341 -9.71 -4.50 -6.27
C ALA A 341 -8.75 -4.02 -5.14
N ALA A 342 -9.15 -3.01 -4.37
CA ALA A 342 -8.44 -2.60 -3.15
C ALA A 342 -8.47 -3.69 -2.06
N ALA A 343 -9.63 -4.29 -1.78
CA ALA A 343 -9.76 -5.40 -0.83
C ALA A 343 -8.98 -6.64 -1.29
N GLN A 344 -9.12 -7.04 -2.56
CA GLN A 344 -8.35 -8.14 -3.17
C GLN A 344 -6.84 -7.91 -3.05
N ALA A 345 -6.36 -6.68 -3.25
CA ALA A 345 -4.95 -6.34 -3.08
C ALA A 345 -4.49 -6.42 -1.62
N PHE A 346 -5.33 -6.05 -0.65
CA PHE A 346 -5.03 -6.18 0.77
C PHE A 346 -4.91 -7.66 1.19
N ASP A 347 -5.84 -8.51 0.74
CA ASP A 347 -5.83 -9.93 1.05
C ASP A 347 -4.62 -10.64 0.42
N LEU A 348 -4.34 -10.41 -0.87
CA LEU A 348 -3.14 -10.95 -1.53
C LEU A 348 -1.82 -10.46 -0.88
N ILE A 349 -1.80 -9.22 -0.37
CA ILE A 349 -0.66 -8.71 0.42
C ILE A 349 -0.54 -9.45 1.76
N ASN A 350 -1.65 -9.79 2.41
CA ASN A 350 -1.66 -10.56 3.65
C ASN A 350 -1.30 -12.03 3.45
N GLU A 351 -1.75 -12.67 2.38
CA GLU A 351 -1.27 -13.99 1.95
C GLU A 351 0.23 -13.97 1.67
N TYR A 352 0.72 -12.94 0.96
CA TYR A 352 2.16 -12.78 0.72
C TYR A 352 2.93 -12.59 2.04
N ARG A 353 2.45 -11.74 2.95
CA ARG A 353 3.04 -11.58 4.30
C ARG A 353 3.10 -12.90 5.05
N ALA A 354 2.02 -13.68 5.05
CA ALA A 354 2.00 -15.02 5.66
C ALA A 354 3.04 -15.96 5.01
N SER A 355 3.16 -15.96 3.68
CA SER A 355 4.18 -16.75 2.95
C SER A 355 5.63 -16.39 3.34
N GLN A 356 5.86 -15.16 3.79
CA GLN A 356 7.16 -14.64 4.25
C GLN A 356 7.31 -14.66 5.78
N GLY A 357 6.44 -15.39 6.51
CA GLY A 357 6.50 -15.52 7.96
C GLY A 357 6.18 -14.24 8.73
N LYS A 358 5.40 -13.32 8.14
CA LYS A 358 4.91 -12.09 8.79
C LYS A 358 3.47 -12.26 9.26
N ALA A 359 3.11 -11.57 10.34
CA ALA A 359 1.72 -11.44 10.74
C ALA A 359 0.93 -10.67 9.67
N ALA A 360 -0.35 -10.98 9.51
CA ALA A 360 -1.27 -10.16 8.71
C ALA A 360 -1.31 -8.71 9.24
N LEU A 361 -1.63 -7.78 8.36
CA LEU A 361 -2.00 -6.41 8.71
C LEU A 361 -3.49 -6.38 9.03
N GLU A 362 -3.85 -5.72 10.12
CA GLU A 362 -5.25 -5.38 10.41
C GLU A 362 -5.68 -4.20 9.51
N TRP A 363 -6.90 -4.24 8.99
CA TRP A 363 -7.45 -3.16 8.16
C TRP A 363 -7.79 -1.94 9.03
N ASN A 364 -7.46 -0.74 8.56
CA ASN A 364 -7.56 0.48 9.36
C ASN A 364 -8.32 1.60 8.62
N GLU A 365 -9.59 1.80 8.97
CA GLU A 365 -10.46 2.83 8.38
C GLU A 365 -9.93 4.27 8.53
N GLU A 366 -9.18 4.58 9.59
CA GLU A 366 -8.57 5.92 9.74
C GLU A 366 -7.42 6.14 8.74
N LEU A 367 -6.76 5.06 8.29
CA LEU A 367 -5.79 5.11 7.19
C LEU A 367 -6.46 5.10 5.81
N LEU A 368 -7.68 4.57 5.66
CA LEU A 368 -8.37 4.54 4.34
C LEU A 368 -8.58 5.94 3.76
N THR A 369 -9.00 6.90 4.60
CA THR A 369 -9.16 8.31 4.18
C THR A 369 -7.82 8.94 3.74
N VAL A 370 -6.70 8.50 4.35
CA VAL A 370 -5.35 8.94 3.98
C VAL A 370 -4.94 8.31 2.65
N SER A 371 -5.18 7.01 2.50
CA SER A 371 -4.90 6.22 1.31
C SER A 371 -5.67 6.73 0.08
N ASP A 372 -6.95 7.06 0.22
CA ASP A 372 -7.77 7.72 -0.81
C ASP A 372 -7.17 9.03 -1.28
N THR A 373 -6.82 9.90 -0.32
CA THR A 373 -6.19 11.19 -0.60
C THR A 373 -4.88 11.01 -1.38
N ARG A 374 -4.08 10.01 -1.03
CA ARG A 374 -2.79 9.74 -1.70
C ARG A 374 -2.94 9.05 -3.05
N ALA A 375 -3.91 8.16 -3.22
CA ALA A 375 -4.22 7.49 -4.48
C ALA A 375 -4.75 8.49 -5.54
N SER A 376 -5.64 9.40 -5.15
CA SER A 376 -6.13 10.47 -6.04
C SER A 376 -5.07 11.55 -6.31
N GLU A 377 -4.25 11.93 -5.33
CA GLU A 377 -3.11 12.84 -5.55
C GLU A 377 -2.09 12.27 -6.57
N ALA A 378 -1.91 10.95 -6.62
CA ALA A 378 -0.96 10.26 -7.50
C ALA A 378 -1.22 10.46 -8.99
N GLU A 379 -2.46 10.78 -9.39
CA GLU A 379 -2.82 11.12 -10.77
C GLU A 379 -2.09 12.39 -11.25
N SER A 380 -1.88 13.34 -10.33
CA SER A 380 -1.21 14.62 -10.61
C SER A 380 0.25 14.69 -10.14
N CYS A 381 0.64 13.92 -9.12
CA CYS A 381 1.98 13.93 -8.55
C CYS A 381 2.47 12.51 -8.22
N GLN A 382 3.18 11.90 -9.16
CA GLN A 382 3.68 10.52 -9.06
C GLN A 382 4.85 10.40 -8.07
N GLY A 383 4.53 10.07 -6.82
CA GLY A 383 5.48 9.64 -5.79
C GLY A 383 5.33 10.34 -4.44
N HIS A 384 6.41 10.34 -3.65
CA HIS A 384 6.47 10.80 -2.25
C HIS A 384 6.37 12.34 -2.05
N THR A 385 5.79 13.07 -3.01
CA THR A 385 5.51 14.52 -2.93
C THR A 385 4.05 14.76 -3.27
N ARG A 386 3.40 15.67 -2.55
CA ARG A 386 2.00 16.03 -2.74
C ARG A 386 1.86 17.18 -3.75
N PRO A 387 0.68 17.42 -4.36
CA PRO A 387 0.51 18.44 -5.40
C PRO A 387 0.77 19.89 -4.93
N ASP A 388 0.71 20.16 -3.62
CA ASP A 388 1.08 21.44 -3.00
C ASP A 388 2.61 21.61 -2.78
N GLY A 389 3.41 20.61 -3.15
CA GLY A 389 4.86 20.56 -2.96
C GLY A 389 5.31 20.11 -1.57
N THR A 390 4.41 19.64 -0.71
CA THR A 390 4.75 19.08 0.61
C THR A 390 5.15 17.60 0.52
N PRO A 391 5.90 17.04 1.49
CA PRO A 391 6.16 15.60 1.57
C PRO A 391 4.88 14.80 1.80
N TRP A 392 4.79 13.59 1.25
CA TRP A 392 3.65 12.67 1.38
C TRP A 392 3.06 12.60 2.80
N TYR A 393 3.88 12.32 3.82
CA TYR A 393 3.49 12.17 5.24
C TYR A 393 2.86 13.42 5.88
N THR A 394 2.75 14.54 5.18
CA THR A 394 2.01 15.72 5.67
C THR A 394 0.51 15.65 5.41
N VAL A 395 0.04 14.61 4.71
CA VAL A 395 -1.39 14.28 4.55
C VAL A 395 -2.07 13.99 5.90
N SER A 396 -1.37 13.32 6.82
CA SER A 396 -1.88 12.96 8.15
C SER A 396 -0.73 12.53 9.08
N ASP A 397 -0.82 12.85 10.37
CA ASP A 397 0.10 12.35 11.41
C ASP A 397 -0.11 10.84 11.72
N LEU A 398 -1.04 10.15 11.03
CA LEU A 398 -1.38 8.73 11.25
C LEU A 398 -0.49 7.71 10.50
N THR A 399 0.14 8.10 9.38
CA THR A 399 0.85 7.17 8.49
C THR A 399 2.36 7.11 8.80
N ASP A 400 2.86 5.90 9.07
CA ASP A 400 4.28 5.60 9.31
C ASP A 400 5.02 5.14 8.03
N GLY A 401 4.28 4.79 6.96
CA GLY A 401 4.84 4.32 5.69
C GLY A 401 3.84 4.37 4.54
N GLU A 402 4.33 4.55 3.31
CA GLU A 402 3.56 4.61 2.07
C GLU A 402 4.18 3.69 1.01
N ASN A 403 3.35 2.89 0.33
CA ASN A 403 3.64 2.32 -0.98
C ASN A 403 2.71 2.97 -2.01
N ILE A 404 3.25 3.44 -3.13
CA ILE A 404 2.49 4.18 -4.15
C ILE A 404 2.85 3.70 -5.56
N ALA A 405 1.85 3.53 -6.42
CA ALA A 405 2.02 3.03 -7.79
C ALA A 405 0.84 3.43 -8.70
N TRP A 406 0.99 3.23 -10.01
CA TRP A 406 -0.05 3.49 -11.00
C TRP A 406 0.10 2.56 -12.21
N GLY A 407 -0.97 2.41 -13.01
CA GLY A 407 -0.98 1.63 -14.24
C GLY A 407 -1.04 0.10 -14.08
N TYR A 408 -0.99 -0.41 -12.84
CA TYR A 408 -1.28 -1.81 -12.52
C TYR A 408 -2.79 -2.03 -12.55
N GLN A 409 -3.25 -2.92 -13.44
CA GLN A 409 -4.68 -3.11 -13.78
C GLN A 409 -5.36 -4.22 -12.96
N SER A 410 -4.65 -4.85 -12.02
CA SER A 410 -5.20 -5.84 -11.09
C SER A 410 -4.36 -5.94 -9.81
N ALA A 411 -4.96 -6.48 -8.75
CA ALA A 411 -4.34 -6.70 -7.46
C ALA A 411 -3.07 -7.59 -7.54
N GLU A 412 -3.09 -8.66 -8.35
CA GLU A 412 -1.93 -9.54 -8.57
C GLU A 412 -0.81 -8.81 -9.31
N SER A 413 -1.15 -7.99 -10.32
CA SER A 413 -0.17 -7.22 -11.07
C SER A 413 0.53 -6.19 -10.19
N LEU A 414 -0.21 -5.53 -9.29
CA LEU A 414 0.32 -4.61 -8.29
C LEU A 414 1.25 -5.34 -7.32
N LEU A 415 0.80 -6.46 -6.74
CA LEU A 415 1.59 -7.24 -5.79
C LEU A 415 2.89 -7.73 -6.42
N GLY A 416 2.86 -8.27 -7.64
CA GLY A 416 4.07 -8.67 -8.37
C GLY A 416 5.03 -7.51 -8.61
N GLY A 417 4.52 -6.33 -8.98
CA GLY A 417 5.30 -5.09 -9.12
C GLY A 417 5.91 -4.62 -7.80
N TRP A 418 5.19 -4.76 -6.68
CA TRP A 418 5.68 -4.38 -5.35
C TRP A 418 6.67 -5.39 -4.76
N GLN A 419 6.47 -6.69 -4.98
CA GLN A 419 7.43 -7.75 -4.64
C GLN A 419 8.78 -7.55 -5.35
N GLY A 420 8.75 -7.20 -6.64
CA GLY A 420 9.95 -6.89 -7.43
C GLY A 420 10.64 -5.57 -7.05
N SER A 421 9.92 -4.65 -6.40
CA SER A 421 10.47 -3.39 -5.88
C SER A 421 11.06 -3.58 -4.49
N ALA A 422 12.39 -3.57 -4.38
CA ALA A 422 13.10 -3.71 -3.11
C ALA A 422 12.71 -2.66 -2.03
N LYS A 423 12.09 -1.53 -2.42
CA LYS A 423 11.50 -0.57 -1.48
C LYS A 423 10.08 -0.97 -1.06
N HIS A 424 9.20 -1.27 -2.03
CA HIS A 424 7.80 -1.56 -1.71
C HIS A 424 7.68 -2.87 -0.94
N ASN A 425 8.47 -3.88 -1.32
CA ASN A 425 8.58 -5.14 -0.60
C ASN A 425 9.11 -4.96 0.84
N ALA A 426 10.05 -4.03 1.07
CA ALA A 426 10.53 -3.71 2.42
C ALA A 426 9.44 -3.11 3.33
N ASN A 427 8.47 -2.36 2.76
CA ASN A 427 7.27 -1.93 3.48
C ASN A 427 6.28 -3.08 3.69
N LEU A 428 5.98 -3.87 2.65
CA LEU A 428 5.09 -5.04 2.76
C LEU A 428 5.53 -6.03 3.83
N LEU A 429 6.84 -6.25 3.97
CA LEU A 429 7.45 -7.13 4.98
C LEU A 429 7.92 -6.36 6.23
N GLY A 430 7.53 -5.09 6.35
CA GLY A 430 7.82 -4.20 7.48
C GLY A 430 7.10 -4.62 8.76
N GLY A 431 7.56 -4.06 9.87
CA GLY A 431 7.04 -4.34 11.23
C GLY A 431 5.70 -3.66 11.58
N TYR A 432 4.97 -3.16 10.57
CA TYR A 432 3.66 -2.55 10.72
C TYR A 432 2.61 -3.59 11.17
N THR A 433 1.64 -3.12 11.96
CA THR A 433 0.52 -3.91 12.50
C THR A 433 -0.79 -3.68 11.76
N SER A 434 -1.02 -2.47 11.26
CA SER A 434 -2.23 -2.14 10.48
C SER A 434 -1.92 -1.33 9.22
N ALA A 435 -2.84 -1.36 8.27
CA ALA A 435 -2.73 -0.65 7.00
C ALA A 435 -4.10 -0.45 6.33
N ALA A 436 -4.14 0.39 5.29
CA ALA A 436 -5.25 0.47 4.34
C ALA A 436 -4.70 0.74 2.93
N ILE A 437 -5.41 0.28 1.90
CA ILE A 437 -5.06 0.45 0.49
C ILE A 437 -6.27 0.94 -0.31
N SER A 438 -6.03 1.83 -1.26
CA SER A 438 -7.04 2.42 -2.14
C SER A 438 -6.61 2.34 -3.59
N ALA A 439 -7.59 2.14 -4.47
CA ALA A 439 -7.43 2.07 -5.93
C ALA A 439 -8.28 3.17 -6.60
N HIS A 440 -7.71 4.37 -6.75
CA HIS A 440 -8.34 5.47 -7.48
C HIS A 440 -8.30 5.17 -8.99
N VAL A 441 -9.42 5.32 -9.70
CA VAL A 441 -9.52 5.07 -11.14
C VAL A 441 -9.84 6.38 -11.85
N SER A 442 -8.93 6.82 -12.73
CA SER A 442 -9.15 8.05 -13.51
C SER A 442 -10.19 7.86 -14.63
N GLU A 443 -10.67 8.97 -15.19
CA GLU A 443 -11.60 8.99 -16.35
C GLU A 443 -11.12 8.14 -17.55
N ASN A 444 -9.83 7.82 -17.63
CA ASN A 444 -9.21 7.03 -18.70
C ASN A 444 -8.98 5.55 -18.33
N GLY A 445 -9.52 5.07 -17.21
CA GLY A 445 -9.34 3.68 -16.73
C GLY A 445 -7.91 3.38 -16.24
N VAL A 446 -7.17 4.40 -15.81
CA VAL A 446 -5.83 4.21 -15.21
C VAL A 446 -6.01 4.13 -13.70
N TYR A 447 -5.61 2.98 -13.14
CA TYR A 447 -5.58 2.75 -11.70
C TYR A 447 -4.37 3.45 -11.06
N TYR A 448 -4.61 4.08 -9.92
CA TYR A 448 -3.63 4.70 -9.03
C TYR A 448 -3.81 4.13 -7.64
N TRP A 449 -2.73 3.59 -7.09
CA TRP A 449 -2.72 2.81 -5.87
C TRP A 449 -1.87 3.51 -4.79
N SER A 450 -2.44 3.72 -3.61
CA SER A 450 -1.64 4.03 -2.40
C SER A 450 -1.97 3.02 -1.31
N MET A 451 -0.97 2.58 -0.55
CA MET A 451 -1.14 1.81 0.68
C MET A 451 -0.39 2.49 1.81
N GLU A 452 -1.13 2.85 2.85
CA GLU A 452 -0.64 3.51 4.06
C GLU A 452 -0.47 2.48 5.18
N PHE A 453 0.57 2.62 6.00
CA PHE A 453 0.93 1.66 7.05
C PHE A 453 1.11 2.34 8.41
N GLN A 454 0.86 1.61 9.51
CA GLN A 454 1.02 2.09 10.89
C GLN A 454 1.64 1.01 11.82
N PHE A 455 2.44 1.42 12.80
CA PHE A 455 3.14 0.53 13.75
C PHE A 455 2.34 0.09 14.97
#